data_AF-A0AA89TLP0-F1
#
_entry.id   AF-A0AA89TLP0-F1
#
_cell.length_a   1.000
_cell.length_b   1.000
_cell.length_c   1.000
_cell.angle_alpha   90.00
_cell.angle_beta   90.00
_cell.angle_gamma   90.00
#
_symmetry.space_group_name_H-M   'P 1'
#
loop_
_entity.id
_entity.type
_entity.pdbx_description
1 polymer ?
#
loop_
_entity_poly.entity_id
_entity_poly.type
_entity_poly.pdbx_seq_one_letter_code
_entity_poly.pdbx_strand_id
1 'polypeptide(L)'
;MAVVRRVRILLAAGLNTDLIREVLPCMAEEGAVLAPTCAEMAQDLRRERERPTSSIEQFQAARALLGSIIHADEAINAGAGHSGQ
;
A
#
# COMPACT_ATOMS: atom_id res chain seq x y z
N MET A 1 23.86 -6.92 -7.50
CA MET A 1 23.19 -8.20 -7.19
C MET A 1 21.72 -8.13 -7.61
N ALA A 2 21.35 -8.68 -8.76
CA ALA A 2 20.01 -8.59 -9.33
C ALA A 2 18.92 -9.27 -8.45
N VAL A 3 19.24 -10.42 -7.86
CA VAL A 3 18.30 -11.18 -6.99
C VAL A 3 17.88 -10.38 -5.75
N VAL A 4 18.81 -9.68 -5.08
CA VAL A 4 18.49 -8.86 -3.89
C VAL A 4 17.57 -7.69 -4.26
N ARG A 5 17.76 -7.09 -5.44
CA ARG A 5 16.88 -6.03 -5.95
C ARG A 5 15.46 -6.57 -6.18
N ARG A 6 15.32 -7.73 -6.83
CA ARG A 6 14.02 -8.39 -7.03
C ARG A 6 13.29 -8.67 -5.72
N VAL A 7 13.99 -9.26 -4.74
CA VAL A 7 13.41 -9.54 -3.41
C VAL A 7 12.93 -8.27 -2.71
N ARG A 8 13.73 -7.19 -2.74
CA ARG A 8 13.34 -5.90 -2.14
C ARG A 8 12.11 -5.29 -2.79
N ILE A 9 11.98 -5.40 -4.11
CA ILE A 9 10.79 -4.92 -4.85
C ILE A 9 9.55 -5.72 -4.41
N LEU A 10 9.65 -7.04 -4.31
CA LEU A 10 8.52 -7.89 -3.91
C LEU A 10 8.12 -7.65 -2.45
N LEU A 11 9.08 -7.46 -1.55
CA LEU A 11 8.80 -7.09 -0.15
C LEU A 11 8.12 -5.72 -0.05
N ALA A 12 8.58 -4.73 -0.83
CA ALA A 12 7.95 -3.42 -0.87
C ALA A 12 6.53 -3.45 -1.44
N ALA A 13 6.21 -4.44 -2.30
CA ALA A 13 4.87 -4.70 -2.80
C ALA A 13 3.96 -5.43 -1.80
N GLY A 14 4.47 -5.78 -0.61
CA GLY A 14 3.69 -6.37 0.48
C GLY A 14 3.63 -7.91 0.46
N LEU A 15 4.40 -8.57 -0.41
CA LEU A 15 4.45 -10.03 -0.42
C LEU A 15 5.24 -10.55 0.79
N ASN A 16 4.78 -11.66 1.37
CA ASN A 16 5.53 -12.36 2.39
C ASN A 16 6.69 -13.18 1.78
N THR A 17 7.63 -13.61 2.61
CA THR A 17 8.83 -14.35 2.17
C THR A 17 8.55 -15.72 1.57
N ASP A 18 7.47 -16.38 2.01
CA ASP A 18 7.06 -17.69 1.47
C ASP A 18 6.56 -17.56 0.03
N LEU A 19 5.66 -16.62 -0.24
CA LEU A 19 5.16 -16.34 -1.58
C LEU A 19 6.27 -15.81 -2.49
N ILE A 20 7.19 -15.00 -1.95
CA ILE A 20 8.38 -14.54 -2.71
C ILE A 20 9.20 -15.73 -3.23
N ARG A 21 9.37 -16.78 -2.43
CA ARG A 21 10.12 -17.98 -2.81
C ARG A 21 9.47 -18.71 -3.98
N GLU A 22 8.14 -18.76 -4.00
CA GLU A 22 7.36 -19.44 -5.03
C GLU A 22 7.29 -18.64 -6.33
N VAL A 23 7.16 -17.31 -6.26
CA VAL A 23 7.02 -16.46 -7.45
C VAL A 23 8.36 -16.09 -8.11
N LEU A 24 9.46 -16.03 -7.33
CA LEU A 24 10.80 -15.64 -7.80
C LEU A 24 11.28 -16.35 -9.08
N PRO A 25 11.12 -17.68 -9.24
CA PRO A 25 11.53 -18.40 -10.45
C PRO A 25 10.81 -17.92 -11.71
N CYS A 26 9.62 -17.35 -11.57
CA CYS A 26 8.76 -16.88 -12.65
C CYS A 26 8.85 -15.35 -12.87
N MET A 27 9.80 -14.66 -12.23
CA MET A 27 9.95 -13.20 -12.33
C MET A 27 11.09 -12.80 -13.28
N ALA A 28 10.74 -12.25 -14.44
CA ALA A 28 11.69 -11.60 -15.32
C ALA A 28 11.96 -10.16 -14.84
N GLU A 29 13.24 -9.75 -14.85
CA GLU A 29 13.61 -8.33 -14.81
C GLU A 29 13.73 -7.87 -16.25
N GLU A 30 12.85 -6.97 -16.67
CA GLU A 30 13.01 -6.17 -17.88
C GLU A 30 13.39 -4.75 -17.47
N GLY A 31 14.69 -4.49 -17.39
CA GLY A 31 15.22 -3.20 -16.94
C GLY A 31 14.81 -2.89 -15.50
N ALA A 32 13.97 -1.86 -15.32
CA ALA A 32 13.50 -1.45 -14.00
C ALA A 32 12.27 -2.22 -13.51
N VAL A 33 11.56 -2.91 -14.41
CA VAL A 33 10.25 -3.51 -14.18
C VAL A 33 10.39 -5.00 -13.88
N LEU A 34 9.63 -5.47 -12.90
CA LEU A 34 9.49 -6.88 -12.58
C LEU A 34 8.18 -7.40 -13.19
N ALA A 35 8.26 -8.40 -14.06
CA ALA A 35 7.09 -8.96 -14.73
C ALA A 35 6.98 -10.48 -14.48
N PRO A 36 5.78 -10.97 -14.11
CA PRO A 36 5.52 -12.41 -14.09
C PRO A 36 5.53 -12.97 -15.51
N THR A 37 6.28 -14.05 -15.73
CA THR A 37 6.32 -14.77 -17.02
C THR A 37 5.26 -15.87 -17.13
N CYS A 38 4.53 -16.15 -16.04
CA CYS A 38 3.53 -17.21 -15.94
C CYS A 38 2.15 -16.63 -15.55
N ALA A 39 1.09 -17.07 -16.23
CA ALA A 39 -0.27 -16.55 -16.03
C ALA A 39 -0.86 -16.88 -14.65
N GLU A 40 -0.56 -18.08 -14.13
CA GLU A 40 -0.94 -18.51 -12.77
C GLU A 40 -0.33 -17.57 -11.72
N MET A 41 0.97 -17.29 -11.84
CA MET A 41 1.68 -16.37 -10.96
C MET A 41 1.13 -14.94 -10.99
N ALA A 42 0.66 -14.49 -12.15
CA ALA A 42 -0.01 -13.20 -12.27
C ALA A 42 -1.38 -13.18 -11.55
N GLN A 43 -2.07 -14.31 -11.43
CA GLN A 43 -3.31 -14.42 -10.66
C GLN A 43 -3.03 -14.43 -9.15
N ASP A 44 -1.98 -15.12 -8.70
CA ASP A 44 -1.62 -15.15 -7.27
C ASP A 44 -1.22 -13.76 -6.77
N LEU A 45 -0.44 -13.01 -7.56
CA LEU A 45 -0.12 -11.61 -7.24
C LEU A 45 -1.37 -10.72 -7.17
N ARG A 46 -2.38 -10.95 -8.01
CA ARG A 46 -3.63 -10.18 -7.95
C ARG A 46 -4.40 -10.48 -6.66
N ARG A 47 -4.46 -11.76 -6.26
CA ARG A 47 -5.10 -12.18 -5.00
C ARG A 47 -4.39 -11.60 -3.79
N GLU A 48 -3.06 -11.67 -3.77
CA GLU A 48 -2.27 -11.10 -2.66
C GLU A 48 -2.38 -9.57 -2.61
N ARG A 49 -2.58 -8.89 -3.74
CA ARG A 49 -2.86 -7.44 -3.78
C ARG A 49 -4.27 -7.10 -3.27
N GLU A 50 -5.26 -7.92 -3.58
CA GLU A 50 -6.65 -7.66 -3.15
C GLU A 50 -6.83 -7.84 -1.64
N ARG A 51 -6.14 -8.82 -1.05
CA ARG A 51 -6.19 -9.10 0.38
C ARG A 51 -5.95 -7.86 1.29
N PRO A 52 -4.91 -7.03 1.10
CA PRO A 52 -4.70 -5.81 1.89
C PRO A 52 -5.58 -4.64 1.43
N THR A 53 -6.18 -4.67 0.24
CA THR A 53 -6.94 -3.52 -0.31
C THR A 53 -8.13 -3.18 0.59
N SER A 54 -8.88 -4.18 1.07
CA SER A 54 -9.99 -3.95 2.00
C SER A 54 -9.53 -3.31 3.33
N SER A 55 -8.34 -3.65 3.82
CA SER A 55 -7.78 -3.02 5.02
C SER A 55 -7.35 -1.57 4.76
N ILE A 56 -6.77 -1.31 3.59
CA ILE A 56 -6.38 0.04 3.16
C ILE A 56 -7.60 0.96 3.07
N GLU A 57 -8.70 0.50 2.47
CA GLU A 57 -9.94 1.27 2.37
C GLU A 57 -10.49 1.63 3.75
N GLN A 58 -10.49 0.69 4.69
CA GLN A 58 -10.89 0.93 6.08
C GLN A 58 -9.99 1.97 6.76
N PHE A 59 -8.66 1.86 6.61
CA PHE A 59 -7.74 2.85 7.17
C PHE A 59 -7.88 4.23 6.54
N GLN A 60 -8.15 4.31 5.23
CA GLN A 60 -8.41 5.56 4.53
C GLN A 60 -9.70 6.23 5.03
N ALA A 61 -10.77 5.46 5.23
CA ALA A 61 -12.02 5.95 5.80
C ALA A 61 -11.83 6.46 7.23
N ALA A 62 -11.12 5.72 8.08
CA ALA A 62 -10.79 6.15 9.44
C ALA A 62 -9.96 7.45 9.44
N ARG A 63 -8.97 7.55 8.55
CA ARG A 63 -8.14 8.76 8.41
C ARG A 63 -8.97 9.97 7.99
N ALA A 64 -9.93 9.79 7.08
CA ALA A 64 -10.82 10.86 6.65
C ALA A 64 -11.69 11.36 7.81
N LEU A 65 -12.28 10.44 8.59
CA LEU A 65 -13.08 10.79 9.77
C LEU A 65 -12.27 11.54 10.83
N LEU A 66 -11.07 11.06 11.14
CA LEU A 66 -10.15 11.73 12.05
C LEU A 66 -9.78 13.14 11.55
N GLY A 67 -9.55 13.29 10.23
CA GLY A 67 -9.31 14.58 9.61
C GLY A 67 -10.49 15.55 9.79
N SER A 68 -11.73 15.09 9.63
CA SER A 68 -12.92 15.91 9.88
C SER A 68 -13.04 16.36 11.33
N ILE A 69 -12.70 15.49 12.28
CA ILE A 69 -12.71 15.83 13.72
C ILE A 69 -11.69 16.93 14.02
N ILE A 70 -10.46 16.81 13.47
CA ILE A 70 -9.40 17.80 13.65
C ILE A 70 -9.81 19.14 13.03
N HIS A 71 -10.34 19.14 11.82
CA HIS A 71 -10.81 20.38 11.18
C HIS A 71 -11.96 21.05 11.93
N ALA A 72 -12.84 20.28 12.56
CA ALA A 72 -13.90 20.83 13.40
C ALA A 72 -13.33 21.53 14.65
N ASP A 73 -12.32 20.94 15.29
CA ASP A 73 -11.60 21.56 16.41
C ASP A 73 -10.95 22.89 15.98
N GLU A 74 -10.21 22.89 14.86
CA GLU A 74 -9.59 24.10 14.31
C GLU A 74 -10.62 25.21 14.06
N ALA A 75 -11.79 24.87 13.52
CA ALA A 75 -12.87 25.83 13.26
C ALA A 75 -13.47 26.41 14.55
N ILE A 76 -13.70 25.57 15.58
CA ILE A 76 -14.20 26.00 16.89
C ILE A 76 -13.20 26.96 17.55
N ASN A 77 -11.91 26.60 17.53
CA ASN A 77 -10.85 27.39 18.13
C ASN A 77 -10.57 28.69 17.34
N ALA A 78 -10.69 28.67 16.01
CA ALA A 78 -10.56 29.86 15.18
C ALA A 78 -11.69 30.88 15.41
N GLY A 79 -12.93 30.41 15.62
CA GLY A 79 -14.08 31.26 15.96
C GLY A 79 -13.98 31.90 17.35
N ALA A 80 -13.39 31.19 18.32
CA ALA A 80 -13.17 31.70 19.67
C ALA A 80 -12.18 32.88 19.71
N GLY A 81 -11.25 32.98 18.74
CA GLY A 81 -10.27 34.06 18.63
C GLY A 81 -10.80 35.41 18.11
N HIS A 82 -12.05 35.48 17.60
CA HIS A 82 -12.60 36.70 16.96
C HIS A 82 -13.66 37.43 17.81
N SER A 83 -14.02 36.94 19.00
CA SER A 83 -15.05 37.56 19.85
C SER A 83 -14.49 38.57 20.88
N GLY A 84 -13.22 38.96 20.77
CA GLY A 84 -12.54 39.81 21.77
C GLY A 84 -11.51 40.81 21.21
N GLN A 85 -11.79 41.46 20.07
CA GLN A 85 -10.99 42.59 19.58
C GLN A 85 -11.86 43.82 19.34
#